data_AF-A0AAW5V0U1-F1
#
_entry.id   AF-A0AAW5V0U1-F1
#
_cell.length_a   1.000
_cell.length_b   1.000
_cell.length_c   1.000
_cell.angle_alpha   90.00
_cell.angle_beta   90.00
_cell.angle_gamma   90.00
#
_symmetry.space_group_name_H-M   'P 1'
#
loop_
_entity.id
_entity.type
_entity.pdbx_description
1 polymer ?
#
loop_
_entity_poly.entity_id
_entity_poly.type
_entity_poly.pdbx_seq_one_letter_code
_entity_poly.pdbx_strand_id
1 'polypeptide(L)'
;MNNVLNNILMQCGLIVPLEETETDVLAKACSEYIGNESFTFDDFEELADCYVTNRECKELNDFVTEYISNNDLGNYNFPKRIKCALVFYCIYLAIEESEDDKDAALRSLSLQNVMIQVHGNWEKLNYQDVLYKLYFKYNQYAEGEVIGEKKYPRDFVQSMFIDSFRQGETISEDMTDKIQSLALMAWDAEMSQFIKGLKETNDFLKIQLILEHYFINKPQIPQKEDFIELMQRIFPRGGNGQRQKIEKILKNLAETDVCLVDEIKSDSSLLLHEIENARDNEYGDYLKDFELSPKEFFVYLYHELLLEDLLKE
;
A
#
# COMPACT_ATOMS: atom_id res chain seq x y z
N MET A 1 -10.55 -3.07 25.52
CA MET A 1 -10.70 -2.69 24.09
C MET A 1 -11.38 -1.34 23.88
N ASN A 2 -12.33 -0.87 24.73
CA ASN A 2 -13.09 0.39 24.57
C ASN A 2 -12.36 1.75 24.54
N ASN A 3 -11.03 1.81 24.67
CA ASN A 3 -10.35 3.12 24.73
C ASN A 3 -10.17 3.76 23.34
N VAL A 4 -10.04 2.98 22.26
CA VAL A 4 -9.69 3.55 20.94
C VAL A 4 -10.89 4.19 20.26
N LEU A 5 -12.04 3.50 20.18
CA LEU A 5 -13.26 4.07 19.60
C LEU A 5 -13.69 5.32 20.37
N ASN A 6 -13.66 5.29 21.70
CA ASN A 6 -14.00 6.46 22.51
C ASN A 6 -13.05 7.64 22.22
N ASN A 7 -11.74 7.39 22.10
CA ASN A 7 -10.78 8.43 21.72
C ASN A 7 -11.08 9.03 20.33
N ILE A 8 -11.45 8.20 19.35
CA ILE A 8 -11.85 8.64 18.01
C ILE A 8 -13.13 9.50 18.10
N LEU A 9 -14.16 9.03 18.81
CA LEU A 9 -15.44 9.74 18.94
C LEU A 9 -15.30 11.08 19.68
N MET A 10 -14.43 11.17 20.68
CA MET A 10 -14.13 12.42 21.39
C MET A 10 -13.51 13.49 20.46
N GLN A 11 -12.81 13.09 19.41
CA GLN A 11 -12.27 14.00 18.40
C GLN A 11 -13.33 14.50 17.39
N CYS A 12 -14.55 13.93 17.40
CA CYS A 12 -15.62 14.31 16.44
C CYS A 12 -16.32 15.63 16.78
N GLY A 13 -15.99 16.26 17.91
CA GLY A 13 -16.59 17.51 18.36
C GLY A 13 -18.05 17.36 18.76
N LEU A 14 -18.41 16.21 19.36
CA LEU A 14 -19.74 15.96 19.90
C LEU A 14 -19.98 16.85 21.13
N ILE A 15 -21.12 17.55 21.17
CA ILE A 15 -21.51 18.39 22.30
C ILE A 15 -21.96 17.51 23.48
N VAL A 16 -22.63 16.41 23.17
CA VAL A 16 -23.04 15.37 24.11
C VAL A 16 -22.27 14.11 23.73
N PRO A 17 -21.34 13.63 24.57
CA PRO A 17 -20.67 12.35 24.36
C PRO A 17 -21.69 11.21 24.32
N LEU A 18 -21.38 10.16 23.56
CA LEU A 18 -22.16 8.93 23.62
C LEU A 18 -22.01 8.28 25.01
N GLU A 19 -23.05 7.58 25.44
CA GLU A 19 -22.97 6.74 26.62
C GLU A 19 -22.00 5.56 26.38
N GLU A 20 -21.44 5.01 27.46
CA GLU A 20 -20.54 3.84 27.37
C GLU A 20 -21.25 2.65 26.71
N THR A 21 -22.53 2.45 27.03
CA THR A 21 -23.40 1.44 26.44
C THR A 21 -23.59 1.61 24.92
N GLU A 22 -23.76 2.84 24.45
CA GLU A 22 -23.88 3.16 23.01
C GLU A 22 -22.55 2.90 22.30
N THR A 23 -21.44 3.33 22.92
CA THR A 23 -20.09 3.13 22.40
C THR A 23 -19.75 1.64 22.29
N ASP A 24 -20.13 0.84 23.30
CA ASP A 24 -19.93 -0.60 23.32
C ASP A 24 -20.69 -1.31 22.20
N VAL A 25 -21.93 -0.91 21.94
CA VAL A 25 -22.71 -1.50 20.85
C VAL A 25 -22.12 -1.12 19.49
N LEU A 26 -21.71 0.13 19.31
CA LEU A 26 -21.03 0.54 18.07
C LEU A 26 -19.71 -0.21 17.88
N ALA A 27 -18.94 -0.43 18.95
CA ALA A 27 -17.69 -1.19 18.87
C ALA A 27 -17.94 -2.63 18.43
N LYS A 28 -18.95 -3.29 19.01
CA LYS A 28 -19.36 -4.65 18.61
C LYS A 28 -19.88 -4.71 17.19
N ALA A 29 -20.71 -3.75 16.77
CA ALA A 29 -21.20 -3.67 15.40
C ALA A 29 -20.04 -3.58 14.39
N CYS A 30 -19.04 -2.75 14.66
CA CYS A 30 -17.86 -2.62 13.80
C CYS A 30 -17.00 -3.91 13.80
N SER A 31 -16.82 -4.53 14.96
CA SER A 31 -16.10 -5.80 15.08
C SER A 31 -16.81 -6.93 14.33
N GLU A 32 -18.13 -7.03 14.42
CA GLU A 32 -18.92 -8.02 13.68
C GLU A 32 -18.97 -7.74 12.18
N TYR A 33 -18.96 -6.47 11.76
CA TYR A 33 -18.86 -6.09 10.36
C TYR A 33 -17.55 -6.57 9.73
N ILE A 34 -16.42 -6.28 10.40
CA ILE A 34 -15.08 -6.68 9.94
C ILE A 34 -14.86 -8.20 10.06
N GLY A 35 -15.41 -8.82 11.11
CA GLY A 35 -15.31 -10.27 11.33
C GLY A 35 -16.30 -11.10 10.51
N ASN A 36 -17.13 -10.48 9.67
CA ASN A 36 -18.06 -11.19 8.80
C ASN A 36 -17.27 -11.95 7.72
N GLU A 37 -17.64 -13.21 7.46
CA GLU A 37 -17.02 -14.02 6.41
C GLU A 37 -17.15 -13.38 5.01
N SER A 38 -18.13 -12.51 4.82
CA SER A 38 -18.30 -11.76 3.57
C SER A 38 -17.41 -10.51 3.46
N PHE A 39 -16.68 -10.12 4.50
CA PHE A 39 -15.82 -8.94 4.45
C PHE A 39 -14.56 -9.25 3.62
N THR A 40 -14.45 -8.56 2.49
CA THR A 40 -13.41 -8.75 1.49
C THR A 40 -12.32 -7.68 1.57
N PHE A 41 -11.27 -7.86 0.77
CA PHE A 41 -10.27 -6.81 0.58
C PHE A 41 -10.88 -5.57 -0.09
N ASP A 42 -11.75 -5.74 -1.08
CA ASP A 42 -12.45 -4.66 -1.78
C ASP A 42 -13.31 -3.81 -0.82
N ASP A 43 -13.99 -4.46 0.15
CA ASP A 43 -14.75 -3.77 1.20
C ASP A 43 -13.84 -2.89 2.06
N PHE A 44 -12.61 -3.34 2.32
CA PHE A 44 -11.60 -2.54 3.01
C PHE A 44 -11.16 -1.35 2.16
N GLU A 45 -10.96 -1.53 0.86
CA GLU A 45 -10.55 -0.44 -0.04
C GLU A 45 -11.62 0.66 -0.12
N GLU A 46 -12.91 0.30 -0.14
CA GLU A 46 -14.02 1.26 -0.07
C GLU A 46 -14.04 2.00 1.28
N LEU A 47 -13.72 1.32 2.40
CA LEU A 47 -13.57 2.00 3.69
C LEU A 47 -12.42 3.02 3.64
N ALA A 48 -11.28 2.64 3.07
CA ALA A 48 -10.10 3.50 2.95
C ALA A 48 -10.40 4.74 2.09
N ASP A 49 -11.08 4.57 0.95
CA ASP A 49 -11.53 5.67 0.10
C ASP A 49 -12.54 6.57 0.84
N CYS A 50 -13.54 5.98 1.50
CA CYS A 50 -14.51 6.73 2.31
C CYS A 50 -13.82 7.57 3.40
N TYR A 51 -12.76 7.05 4.03
CA TYR A 51 -12.01 7.77 5.03
C TYR A 51 -11.28 8.98 4.45
N VAL A 52 -10.48 8.81 3.38
CA VAL A 52 -9.70 9.92 2.79
C VAL A 52 -10.59 10.98 2.16
N THR A 53 -11.76 10.59 1.63
CA THR A 53 -12.74 11.51 1.06
C THR A 53 -13.75 12.07 2.09
N ASN A 54 -13.65 11.67 3.37
CA ASN A 54 -14.57 12.05 4.44
C ASN A 54 -16.05 11.81 4.07
N ARG A 55 -16.29 10.64 3.47
CA ARG A 55 -17.59 10.12 3.09
C ARG A 55 -18.05 9.05 4.09
N GLU A 56 -19.33 8.76 4.02
CA GLU A 56 -19.92 7.67 4.79
C GLU A 56 -19.87 6.40 3.92
N CYS A 57 -19.50 5.27 4.51
CA CYS A 57 -19.63 3.98 3.85
C CYS A 57 -21.06 3.48 4.01
N LYS A 58 -21.76 3.27 2.89
CA LYS A 58 -23.18 2.91 2.90
C LYS A 58 -23.40 1.52 3.53
N GLU A 59 -22.57 0.56 3.18
CA GLU A 59 -22.72 -0.82 3.64
C GLU A 59 -22.48 -0.94 5.15
N LEU A 60 -21.44 -0.29 5.66
CA LEU A 60 -21.21 -0.17 7.10
C LEU A 60 -22.40 0.50 7.80
N ASN A 61 -22.92 1.60 7.25
CA ASN A 61 -24.07 2.30 7.83
C ASN A 61 -25.32 1.41 7.90
N ASP A 62 -25.61 0.69 6.81
CA ASP A 62 -26.75 -0.21 6.72
C ASP A 62 -26.59 -1.35 7.74
N PHE A 63 -25.39 -1.94 7.83
CA PHE A 63 -25.06 -2.98 8.81
C PHE A 63 -25.21 -2.50 10.26
N VAL A 64 -24.61 -1.35 10.61
CA VAL A 64 -24.70 -0.77 11.97
C VAL A 64 -26.15 -0.45 12.34
N THR A 65 -26.94 0.06 11.39
CA THR A 65 -28.36 0.38 11.61
C THR A 65 -29.17 -0.89 11.90
N GLU A 66 -28.92 -1.96 11.15
CA GLU A 66 -29.53 -3.28 11.39
C GLU A 66 -29.11 -3.85 12.75
N TYR A 67 -27.82 -3.78 13.08
CA TYR A 67 -27.27 -4.27 14.35
C TYR A 67 -27.91 -3.60 15.56
N ILE A 68 -28.05 -2.27 15.53
CA ILE A 68 -28.66 -1.49 16.61
C ILE A 68 -30.15 -1.83 16.75
N SER A 69 -30.85 -1.98 15.62
CA SER A 69 -32.27 -2.34 15.61
C SER A 69 -32.50 -3.71 16.24
N ASN A 70 -31.58 -4.66 16.01
CA ASN A 70 -31.64 -6.00 16.58
C ASN A 70 -31.23 -6.07 18.07
N ASN A 71 -30.59 -5.03 18.61
CA ASN A 71 -30.13 -4.95 19.99
C ASN A 71 -30.96 -3.98 20.88
N ASP A 72 -32.19 -3.66 20.46
CA ASP A 72 -33.19 -2.88 21.23
C ASP A 72 -32.75 -1.47 21.68
N LEU A 73 -31.71 -0.90 21.07
CA LEU A 73 -31.27 0.49 21.34
C LEU A 73 -32.16 1.56 20.69
N GLY A 74 -33.17 1.15 19.92
CA GLY A 74 -34.08 2.03 19.23
C GLY A 74 -33.56 2.51 17.87
N ASN A 75 -34.33 3.37 17.20
CA ASN A 75 -34.03 3.82 15.85
C ASN A 75 -33.12 5.07 15.90
N TYR A 76 -31.83 4.87 16.17
CA TYR A 76 -30.84 5.94 16.26
C TYR A 76 -30.23 6.23 14.88
N ASN A 77 -30.42 7.46 14.38
CA ASN A 77 -29.70 7.96 13.21
C ASN A 77 -28.53 8.83 13.67
N PHE A 78 -27.32 8.27 13.64
CA PHE A 78 -26.13 9.01 14.04
C PHE A 78 -25.77 10.13 13.06
N PRO A 79 -25.23 11.26 13.54
CA PRO A 79 -24.68 12.30 12.68
C PRO A 79 -23.57 11.77 11.76
N LYS A 80 -23.44 12.38 10.57
CA LYS A 80 -22.38 12.05 9.59
C LYS A 80 -20.99 11.91 10.21
N ARG A 81 -20.62 12.79 11.15
CA ARG A 81 -19.31 12.75 11.80
C ARG A 81 -19.05 11.45 12.56
N ILE A 82 -20.07 10.88 13.22
CA ILE A 82 -19.95 9.59 13.89
C ILE A 82 -19.82 8.48 12.84
N LYS A 83 -20.63 8.50 11.78
CA LYS A 83 -20.55 7.51 10.69
C LYS A 83 -19.17 7.49 10.03
N CYS A 84 -18.60 8.65 9.72
CA CYS A 84 -17.22 8.77 9.23
C CYS A 84 -16.18 8.30 10.27
N ALA A 85 -16.44 8.49 11.56
CA ALA A 85 -15.57 7.98 12.61
C ALA A 85 -15.58 6.45 12.70
N LEU A 86 -16.76 5.84 12.49
CA LEU A 86 -16.91 4.39 12.45
C LEU A 86 -16.19 3.77 11.25
N VAL A 87 -16.17 4.45 10.10
CA VAL A 87 -15.34 4.04 8.94
C VAL A 87 -13.87 3.93 9.36
N PHE A 88 -13.31 4.98 9.98
CA PHE A 88 -11.92 4.94 10.45
C PHE A 88 -11.69 3.87 11.53
N TYR A 89 -12.66 3.67 12.43
CA TYR A 89 -12.56 2.63 13.44
C TYR A 89 -12.57 1.22 12.84
N CYS A 90 -13.37 0.98 11.79
CA CYS A 90 -13.36 -0.26 11.03
C CYS A 90 -12.00 -0.50 10.36
N ILE A 91 -11.39 0.53 9.75
CA ILE A 91 -10.01 0.46 9.22
C ILE A 91 -9.02 0.09 10.33
N TYR A 92 -9.13 0.73 11.49
CA TYR A 92 -8.29 0.43 12.65
C TYR A 92 -8.42 -1.05 13.06
N LEU A 93 -9.64 -1.57 13.20
CA LEU A 93 -9.89 -2.96 13.57
C LEU A 93 -9.33 -3.92 12.51
N ALA A 94 -9.63 -3.66 11.23
CA ALA A 94 -9.20 -4.51 10.12
C ALA A 94 -7.67 -4.62 9.99
N ILE A 95 -6.91 -3.66 10.52
CA ILE A 95 -5.44 -3.67 10.48
C ILE A 95 -4.84 -4.15 11.81
N GLU A 96 -5.28 -3.59 12.95
CA GLU A 96 -4.66 -3.87 14.26
C GLU A 96 -5.15 -5.15 14.91
N GLU A 97 -6.37 -5.60 14.58
CA GLU A 97 -6.95 -6.84 15.11
C GLU A 97 -6.97 -7.97 14.06
N SER A 98 -6.26 -7.79 12.94
CA SER A 98 -6.06 -8.85 11.95
C SER A 98 -5.30 -10.02 12.57
N GLU A 99 -5.81 -11.24 12.40
CA GLU A 99 -5.10 -12.47 12.81
C GLU A 99 -3.99 -12.86 11.82
N ASP A 100 -4.08 -12.39 10.58
CA ASP A 100 -3.09 -12.60 9.52
C ASP A 100 -2.24 -11.33 9.32
N ASP A 101 -0.92 -11.47 9.51
CA ASP A 101 0.06 -10.39 9.34
C ASP A 101 0.16 -9.93 7.87
N LYS A 102 -0.04 -10.83 6.89
CA LYS A 102 -0.06 -10.48 5.46
C LYS A 102 -1.28 -9.62 5.16
N ASP A 103 -2.46 -9.98 5.66
CA ASP A 103 -3.67 -9.18 5.47
C ASP A 103 -3.53 -7.80 6.10
N ALA A 104 -2.96 -7.72 7.30
CA ALA A 104 -2.66 -6.44 7.96
C ALA A 104 -1.71 -5.57 7.12
N ALA A 105 -0.69 -6.19 6.52
CA ALA A 105 0.26 -5.51 5.63
C ALA A 105 -0.39 -5.01 4.34
N LEU A 106 -1.19 -5.85 3.67
CA LEU A 106 -1.93 -5.49 2.45
C LEU A 106 -2.90 -4.33 2.71
N ARG A 107 -3.69 -4.40 3.78
CA ARG A 107 -4.61 -3.33 4.20
C ARG A 107 -3.87 -2.05 4.56
N SER A 108 -2.73 -2.15 5.24
CA SER A 108 -1.85 -1.02 5.54
C SER A 108 -1.29 -0.35 4.27
N LEU A 109 -0.93 -1.14 3.25
CA LEU A 109 -0.44 -0.62 1.97
C LEU A 109 -1.56 0.03 1.15
N SER A 110 -2.73 -0.62 1.04
CA SER A 110 -3.90 -0.05 0.38
C SER A 110 -4.31 1.28 1.01
N LEU A 111 -4.34 1.34 2.35
CA LEU A 111 -4.58 2.60 3.08
C LEU A 111 -3.55 3.69 2.75
N GLN A 112 -2.28 3.34 2.54
CA GLN A 112 -1.24 4.30 2.15
C GLN A 112 -1.39 4.78 0.71
N ASN A 113 -1.81 3.90 -0.19
CA ASN A 113 -1.92 4.19 -1.61
C ASN A 113 -3.08 5.18 -1.88
N VAL A 114 -4.24 4.99 -1.24
CA VAL A 114 -5.37 5.93 -1.37
C VAL A 114 -5.03 7.35 -0.89
N MET A 115 -3.97 7.52 -0.09
CA MET A 115 -3.57 8.82 0.42
C MET A 115 -3.08 9.79 -0.65
N ILE A 116 -2.72 9.32 -1.84
CA ILE A 116 -2.37 10.20 -2.95
C ILE A 116 -3.52 11.16 -3.30
N GLN A 117 -4.78 10.76 -3.09
CA GLN A 117 -5.95 11.61 -3.32
C GLN A 117 -5.96 12.87 -2.45
N VAL A 118 -5.31 12.83 -1.28
CA VAL A 118 -5.21 13.95 -0.34
C VAL A 118 -3.79 14.53 -0.29
N HIS A 119 -3.00 14.32 -1.35
CA HIS A 119 -1.63 14.83 -1.44
C HIS A 119 -1.56 16.33 -1.09
N GLY A 120 -0.67 16.66 -0.15
CA GLY A 120 -0.47 18.05 0.31
C GLY A 120 -1.56 18.61 1.22
N ASN A 121 -2.57 17.80 1.58
CA ASN A 121 -3.68 18.18 2.46
C ASN A 121 -3.83 17.22 3.67
N TRP A 122 -2.73 16.57 4.05
CA TRP A 122 -2.66 15.58 5.13
C TRP A 122 -3.18 16.11 6.46
N GLU A 123 -3.01 17.40 6.72
CA GLU A 123 -3.46 18.08 7.93
C GLU A 123 -4.98 18.06 8.11
N LYS A 124 -5.74 17.82 7.02
CA LYS A 124 -7.20 17.74 7.03
C LYS A 124 -7.72 16.36 7.42
N LEU A 125 -6.86 15.35 7.46
CA LEU A 125 -7.24 14.00 7.85
C LEU A 125 -7.53 13.96 9.34
N ASN A 126 -8.61 13.26 9.70
CA ASN A 126 -8.98 13.04 11.09
C ASN A 126 -8.12 11.94 11.71
N TYR A 127 -7.94 11.98 13.04
CA TYR A 127 -7.32 10.88 13.81
C TYR A 127 -5.87 10.54 13.43
N GLN A 128 -5.08 11.55 13.03
CA GLN A 128 -3.70 11.37 12.56
C GLN A 128 -2.81 10.62 13.56
N ASP A 129 -3.08 10.79 14.86
CA ASP A 129 -2.37 10.16 15.98
C ASP A 129 -2.61 8.64 16.08
N VAL A 130 -3.69 8.16 15.49
CA VAL A 130 -3.98 6.73 15.34
C VAL A 130 -3.53 6.27 13.96
N LEU A 131 -3.81 7.06 12.92
CA LEU A 131 -3.51 6.75 11.52
C LEU A 131 -2.04 6.36 11.29
N TYR A 132 -1.08 7.10 11.85
CA TYR A 132 0.35 6.83 11.61
C TYR A 132 0.77 5.43 12.06
N LYS A 133 0.09 4.83 13.05
CA LYS A 133 0.43 3.50 13.57
C LYS A 133 0.06 2.41 12.58
N LEU A 134 -0.97 2.66 11.76
CA LEU A 134 -1.50 1.71 10.79
C LEU A 134 -0.59 1.54 9.57
N TYR A 135 0.22 2.54 9.21
CA TYR A 135 1.06 2.52 8.01
C TYR A 135 2.28 1.60 8.06
N PHE A 136 2.70 1.17 9.25
CA PHE A 136 3.97 0.47 9.39
C PHE A 136 3.82 -1.05 9.44
N LYS A 137 2.62 -1.60 9.21
CA LYS A 137 2.38 -3.05 9.27
C LYS A 137 3.14 -3.83 8.19
N TYR A 138 3.32 -3.25 7.00
CA TYR A 138 4.16 -3.88 5.99
C TYR A 138 5.58 -4.15 6.48
N ASN A 139 6.22 -3.19 7.18
CA ASN A 139 7.57 -3.40 7.68
C ASN A 139 7.63 -4.53 8.71
N GLN A 140 6.60 -4.66 9.54
CA GLN A 140 6.50 -5.74 10.54
C GLN A 140 6.36 -7.11 9.86
N TYR A 141 5.50 -7.19 8.84
CA TYR A 141 5.34 -8.38 8.02
C TYR A 141 6.65 -8.75 7.31
N ALA A 142 7.26 -7.80 6.61
CA ALA A 142 8.49 -8.02 5.85
C ALA A 142 9.69 -8.42 6.74
N GLU A 143 9.76 -7.96 8.00
CA GLU A 143 10.78 -8.38 8.97
C GLU A 143 10.69 -9.87 9.34
N GLY A 144 9.47 -10.42 9.40
CA GLY A 144 9.19 -11.83 9.68
C GLY A 144 9.37 -12.74 8.46
N GLU A 145 9.18 -12.19 7.27
CA GLU A 145 9.44 -12.86 5.99
C GLU A 145 10.94 -12.89 5.69
N VAL A 146 11.66 -13.78 6.38
CA VAL A 146 13.03 -14.15 5.97
C VAL A 146 12.95 -14.99 4.70
N ILE A 147 13.61 -14.48 3.67
CA ILE A 147 13.78 -15.06 2.33
C ILE A 147 13.89 -16.60 2.34
N GLY A 148 12.81 -17.26 1.89
CA GLY A 148 12.86 -18.57 1.26
C GLY A 148 12.19 -19.75 1.97
N GLU A 149 10.98 -20.09 1.53
CA GLU A 149 10.77 -21.44 0.98
C GLU A 149 11.16 -21.45 -0.50
N LYS A 150 12.44 -21.68 -0.82
CA LYS A 150 12.90 -22.16 -2.14
C LYS A 150 12.35 -21.47 -3.41
N LYS A 151 12.02 -20.19 -3.41
CA LYS A 151 11.83 -19.39 -4.63
C LYS A 151 12.92 -18.35 -4.77
N TYR A 152 14.16 -18.85 -4.84
CA TYR A 152 15.19 -18.12 -5.56
C TYR A 152 14.69 -17.86 -6.98
N PRO A 153 15.10 -16.76 -7.66
CA PRO A 153 15.10 -16.72 -9.11
C PRO A 153 16.10 -17.79 -9.57
N ARG A 154 15.66 -19.04 -9.51
CA ARG A 154 16.48 -20.24 -9.65
C ARG A 154 17.22 -20.18 -10.97
N ASP A 155 16.59 -19.58 -11.97
CA ASP A 155 17.12 -19.35 -13.30
C ASP A 155 18.23 -18.27 -13.32
N PHE A 156 18.12 -17.19 -12.54
CA PHE A 156 19.20 -16.19 -12.38
C PHE A 156 20.40 -16.78 -11.61
N VAL A 157 20.14 -17.50 -10.51
CA VAL A 157 21.20 -18.14 -9.74
C VAL A 157 21.85 -19.27 -10.55
N GLN A 158 21.06 -20.12 -11.21
CA GLN A 158 21.57 -21.18 -12.08
C GLN A 158 22.35 -20.61 -13.25
N SER A 159 21.91 -19.50 -13.86
CA SER A 159 22.62 -18.88 -14.97
C SER A 159 24.02 -18.39 -14.60
N MET A 160 24.24 -17.98 -13.34
CA MET A 160 25.58 -17.66 -12.82
C MET A 160 26.52 -18.87 -12.70
N PHE A 161 26.00 -20.10 -12.76
CA PHE A 161 26.77 -21.35 -12.67
C PHE A 161 26.73 -22.21 -13.95
N ILE A 162 26.18 -21.67 -15.05
CA ILE A 162 26.26 -22.30 -16.39
C ILE A 162 27.71 -22.16 -16.87
N ASP A 163 28.57 -23.07 -16.40
CA ASP A 163 29.81 -23.56 -17.03
C ASP A 163 30.76 -24.16 -15.97
N SER A 164 30.47 -25.40 -15.55
CA SER A 164 31.40 -26.33 -14.86
C SER A 164 31.41 -26.37 -13.31
N PHE A 165 30.60 -25.60 -12.59
CA PHE A 165 30.60 -25.66 -11.13
C PHE A 165 29.39 -26.42 -10.58
N ARG A 166 29.61 -27.72 -10.31
CA ARG A 166 28.83 -28.60 -9.41
C ARG A 166 27.49 -29.14 -9.94
N GLN A 167 27.54 -30.02 -10.92
CA GLN A 167 26.49 -31.03 -11.09
C GLN A 167 26.68 -32.15 -10.04
N GLY A 168 25.72 -32.33 -9.12
CA GLY A 168 25.63 -33.52 -8.26
C GLY A 168 26.02 -33.38 -6.78
N GLU A 169 26.29 -32.18 -6.27
CA GLU A 169 26.49 -31.96 -4.83
C GLU A 169 25.18 -31.55 -4.13
N THR A 170 24.94 -32.09 -2.92
CA THR A 170 23.83 -31.68 -2.06
C THR A 170 24.13 -30.31 -1.45
N ILE A 171 23.25 -29.33 -1.68
CA ILE A 171 23.36 -27.98 -1.11
C ILE A 171 22.98 -28.05 0.38
N SER A 172 23.91 -27.71 1.28
CA SER A 172 23.64 -27.55 2.72
C SER A 172 23.04 -26.17 3.04
N GLU A 173 22.53 -25.96 4.26
CA GLU A 173 22.02 -24.66 4.71
C GLU A 173 23.08 -23.55 4.60
N ASP A 174 24.29 -23.76 5.15
CA ASP A 174 25.41 -22.79 5.02
C ASP A 174 25.80 -22.49 3.56
N MET A 175 25.65 -23.46 2.64
CA MET A 175 25.84 -23.20 1.21
C MET A 175 24.68 -22.38 0.63
N THR A 176 23.46 -22.59 1.10
CA THR A 176 22.27 -21.84 0.71
C THR A 176 22.43 -20.37 1.11
N ASP A 177 22.83 -20.08 2.35
CA ASP A 177 23.05 -18.70 2.85
C ASP A 177 24.14 -17.96 2.06
N LYS A 178 25.22 -18.67 1.70
CA LYS A 178 26.30 -18.11 0.88
C LYS A 178 25.87 -17.84 -0.55
N ILE A 179 25.08 -18.74 -1.14
CA ILE A 179 24.51 -18.57 -2.48
C ILE A 179 23.53 -17.37 -2.47
N GLN A 180 22.74 -17.22 -1.41
CA GLN A 180 21.86 -16.08 -1.20
C GLN A 180 22.62 -14.77 -1.17
N SER A 181 23.64 -14.69 -0.31
CA SER A 181 24.47 -13.50 -0.17
C SER A 181 25.10 -13.11 -1.51
N LEU A 182 25.54 -14.10 -2.30
CA LEU A 182 26.08 -13.87 -3.65
C LEU A 182 25.00 -13.38 -4.63
N ALA A 183 23.79 -13.94 -4.60
CA ALA A 183 22.69 -13.51 -5.44
C ALA A 183 22.27 -12.06 -5.15
N LEU A 184 22.20 -11.68 -3.87
CA LEU A 184 21.90 -10.31 -3.45
C LEU A 184 23.00 -9.34 -3.87
N MET A 185 24.28 -9.69 -3.69
CA MET A 185 25.39 -8.87 -4.18
C MET A 185 25.41 -8.75 -5.71
N ALA A 186 25.04 -9.80 -6.43
CA ALA A 186 24.98 -9.77 -7.89
C ALA A 186 23.85 -8.87 -8.38
N TRP A 187 22.66 -9.00 -7.80
CA TRP A 187 21.53 -8.12 -8.07
C TRP A 187 21.86 -6.66 -7.74
N ASP A 188 22.47 -6.42 -6.59
CA ASP A 188 22.93 -5.09 -6.18
C ASP A 188 23.82 -4.42 -7.23
N ALA A 189 24.80 -5.18 -7.72
CA ALA A 189 25.73 -4.73 -8.75
C ALA A 189 25.05 -4.52 -10.10
N GLU A 190 24.14 -5.43 -10.49
CA GLU A 190 23.34 -5.33 -11.71
C GLU A 190 22.46 -4.07 -11.68
N MET A 191 21.69 -3.87 -10.62
CA MET A 191 20.82 -2.71 -10.44
C MET A 191 21.62 -1.40 -10.49
N SER A 192 22.81 -1.40 -9.88
CA SER A 192 23.74 -0.27 -9.95
C SER A 192 24.24 0.01 -11.37
N GLN A 193 24.49 -1.03 -12.16
CA GLN A 193 24.91 -0.89 -13.56
C GLN A 193 23.74 -0.40 -14.44
N PHE A 194 22.54 -0.96 -14.25
CA PHE A 194 21.33 -0.55 -14.95
C PHE A 194 21.06 0.94 -14.74
N ILE A 195 20.98 1.41 -13.49
CA ILE A 195 20.72 2.82 -13.17
C ILE A 195 21.78 3.76 -13.77
N LYS A 196 23.06 3.37 -13.74
CA LYS A 196 24.17 4.15 -14.32
C LYS A 196 24.13 4.15 -15.85
N GLY A 197 23.64 3.08 -16.47
CA GLY A 197 23.54 2.92 -17.91
C GLY A 197 22.36 3.65 -18.55
N LEU A 198 21.32 3.97 -17.78
CA LEU A 198 20.14 4.69 -18.26
C LEU A 198 20.51 6.09 -18.79
N LYS A 199 20.18 6.33 -20.07
CA LYS A 199 20.36 7.62 -20.75
C LYS A 199 19.10 8.49 -20.73
N GLU A 200 18.05 8.05 -20.05
CA GLU A 200 16.79 8.78 -19.95
C GLU A 200 16.99 10.09 -19.19
N THR A 201 16.44 11.18 -19.73
CA THR A 201 16.56 12.54 -19.21
C THR A 201 15.30 13.02 -18.50
N ASN A 202 14.16 12.40 -18.78
CA ASN A 202 12.92 12.62 -18.05
C ASN A 202 12.96 11.81 -16.74
N ASP A 203 13.03 12.51 -15.62
CA ASP A 203 13.13 11.90 -14.29
C ASP A 203 11.97 10.93 -13.99
N PHE A 204 10.75 11.23 -14.45
CA PHE A 204 9.57 10.38 -14.19
C PHE A 204 9.61 9.08 -14.99
N LEU A 205 9.98 9.15 -16.28
CA LEU A 205 10.15 7.96 -17.10
C LEU A 205 11.33 7.11 -16.60
N LYS A 206 12.41 7.76 -16.18
CA LYS A 206 13.54 7.08 -15.56
C LYS A 206 13.11 6.30 -14.31
N ILE A 207 12.25 6.87 -13.48
CA ILE A 207 11.68 6.19 -12.31
C ILE A 207 10.86 4.97 -12.73
N GLN A 208 9.97 5.11 -13.72
CA GLN A 208 9.15 4.01 -14.22
C GLN A 208 10.01 2.83 -14.69
N LEU A 209 11.03 3.09 -15.52
CA LEU A 209 11.97 2.06 -16.00
C LEU A 209 12.75 1.37 -14.88
N ILE A 210 13.16 2.14 -13.86
CA ILE A 210 13.88 1.59 -12.70
C ILE A 210 12.96 0.71 -11.86
N LEU A 211 11.72 1.15 -11.60
CA LEU A 211 10.76 0.39 -10.82
C LEU A 211 10.27 -0.86 -11.54
N GLU A 212 10.02 -0.79 -12.85
CA GLU A 212 9.73 -1.96 -13.69
C GLU A 212 10.84 -3.00 -13.55
N HIS A 213 12.09 -2.60 -13.82
CA HIS A 213 13.24 -3.49 -13.74
C HIS A 213 13.42 -4.06 -12.33
N TYR A 214 13.22 -3.24 -11.30
CA TYR A 214 13.34 -3.65 -9.90
C TYR A 214 12.31 -4.71 -9.53
N PHE A 215 11.02 -4.48 -9.80
CA PHE A 215 9.96 -5.41 -9.40
C PHE A 215 9.92 -6.69 -10.24
N ILE A 216 10.36 -6.65 -11.50
CA ILE A 216 10.52 -7.86 -12.33
C ILE A 216 11.67 -8.74 -11.84
N ASN A 217 12.81 -8.14 -11.46
CA ASN A 217 14.05 -8.87 -11.22
C ASN A 217 14.41 -9.03 -9.74
N LYS A 218 13.60 -8.51 -8.81
CA LYS A 218 13.90 -8.62 -7.37
C LYS A 218 14.07 -10.09 -6.96
N PRO A 219 15.14 -10.43 -6.22
CA PRO A 219 15.40 -11.77 -5.74
C PRO A 219 14.59 -12.12 -4.49
N GLN A 220 13.93 -11.13 -3.88
CA GLN A 220 13.20 -11.26 -2.61
C GLN A 220 12.11 -10.20 -2.45
N ILE A 221 11.24 -10.40 -1.45
CA ILE A 221 10.31 -9.39 -0.97
C ILE A 221 11.11 -8.17 -0.48
N PRO A 222 10.81 -6.95 -0.97
CA PRO A 222 11.60 -5.77 -0.62
C PRO A 222 11.48 -5.39 0.85
N GLN A 223 12.59 -5.24 1.56
CA GLN A 223 12.57 -4.71 2.92
C GLN A 223 12.70 -3.18 2.93
N LYS A 224 12.50 -2.59 4.11
CA LYS A 224 12.61 -1.14 4.32
C LYS A 224 13.99 -0.61 3.91
N GLU A 225 15.03 -1.35 4.21
CA GLU A 225 16.41 -1.05 3.84
C GLU A 225 16.56 -1.01 2.31
N ASP A 226 15.95 -1.97 1.60
CA ASP A 226 15.98 -2.03 0.14
C ASP A 226 15.32 -0.78 -0.50
N PHE A 227 14.19 -0.34 0.05
CA PHE A 227 13.53 0.91 -0.37
C PHE A 227 14.44 2.13 -0.16
N ILE A 228 15.06 2.25 1.02
CA ILE A 228 15.96 3.37 1.35
C ILE A 228 17.16 3.37 0.40
N GLU A 229 17.77 2.21 0.17
CA GLU A 229 18.91 2.07 -0.73
C GLU A 229 18.55 2.41 -2.18
N LEU A 230 17.44 1.88 -2.69
CA LEU A 230 16.96 2.19 -4.04
C LEU A 230 16.71 3.70 -4.19
N MET A 231 16.03 4.32 -3.23
CA MET A 231 15.79 5.76 -3.24
C MET A 231 17.11 6.56 -3.24
N GLN A 232 18.11 6.16 -2.45
CA GLN A 232 19.41 6.82 -2.43
C GLN A 232 20.17 6.67 -3.76
N ARG A 233 20.03 5.54 -4.46
CA ARG A 233 20.64 5.33 -5.78
C ARG A 233 20.02 6.22 -6.85
N ILE A 234 18.69 6.36 -6.83
CA ILE A 234 17.97 7.21 -7.79
C ILE A 234 18.22 8.69 -7.48
N PHE A 235 18.27 9.07 -6.19
CA PHE A 235 18.37 10.45 -5.73
C PHE A 235 19.60 10.70 -4.81
N PRO A 236 20.85 10.51 -5.30
CA PRO A 236 22.07 10.46 -4.45
C PRO A 236 22.45 11.78 -3.77
N ARG A 237 21.83 12.90 -4.14
CA ARG A 237 22.04 14.22 -3.53
C ARG A 237 20.79 14.77 -2.84
N GLY A 238 19.77 13.93 -2.64
CA GLY A 238 18.47 14.36 -2.10
C GLY A 238 17.74 15.37 -2.98
N GLY A 239 18.09 15.43 -4.28
CA GLY A 239 17.42 16.31 -5.22
C GLY A 239 16.00 15.80 -5.48
N ASN A 240 15.01 16.66 -5.30
CA ASN A 240 13.62 16.29 -5.56
C ASN A 240 13.25 16.36 -7.05
N GLY A 241 14.08 16.98 -7.90
CA GLY A 241 13.72 17.29 -9.29
C GLY A 241 12.69 18.41 -9.39
N GLN A 242 12.27 18.75 -10.61
CA GLN A 242 11.20 19.74 -10.81
C GLN A 242 9.84 19.07 -10.67
N ARG A 243 8.94 19.73 -9.92
CA ARG A 243 7.54 19.32 -9.82
C ARG A 243 6.85 19.42 -11.18
N GLN A 244 6.01 18.45 -11.48
CA GLN A 244 5.17 18.44 -12.68
C GLN A 244 3.74 18.04 -12.29
N LYS A 245 2.77 18.59 -13.01
CA LYS A 245 1.37 18.16 -12.89
C LYS A 245 1.25 16.67 -13.21
N ILE A 246 0.46 15.95 -12.41
CA ILE A 246 0.17 14.53 -12.64
C ILE A 246 -0.27 14.26 -14.07
N GLU A 247 -1.19 15.06 -14.61
CA GLU A 247 -1.66 14.92 -15.99
C GLU A 247 -0.52 14.90 -17.03
N LYS A 248 0.49 15.76 -16.83
CA LYS A 248 1.66 15.81 -17.72
C LYS A 248 2.56 14.60 -17.51
N ILE A 249 2.72 14.14 -16.27
CA ILE A 249 3.49 12.94 -15.94
C ILE A 249 2.85 11.75 -16.67
N LEU A 250 1.57 11.48 -16.41
CA LEU A 250 0.81 10.37 -16.99
C LEU A 250 0.86 10.36 -18.52
N LYS A 251 0.66 11.51 -19.18
CA LYS A 251 0.79 11.65 -20.64
C LYS A 251 2.15 11.17 -21.16
N ASN A 252 3.23 11.59 -20.53
CA ASN A 252 4.58 11.19 -20.96
C ASN A 252 4.83 9.69 -20.74
N LEU A 253 4.27 9.10 -19.67
CA LEU A 253 4.46 7.67 -19.38
C LEU A 253 3.61 6.79 -20.30
N ALA A 254 2.40 7.23 -20.66
CA ALA A 254 1.49 6.55 -21.57
C ALA A 254 2.04 6.42 -23.01
N GLU A 255 2.94 7.32 -23.42
CA GLU A 255 3.65 7.24 -24.71
C GLU A 255 4.68 6.10 -24.78
N THR A 256 4.86 5.34 -23.69
CA THR A 256 5.83 4.25 -23.59
C THR A 256 5.19 2.87 -23.50
N ASP A 257 5.86 1.88 -24.10
CA ASP A 257 5.46 0.47 -24.09
C ASP A 257 5.74 -0.25 -22.74
N VAL A 258 6.09 0.50 -21.69
CA VAL A 258 6.55 -0.03 -20.39
C VAL A 258 5.38 -0.58 -19.57
N CYS A 259 5.22 -1.90 -19.49
CA CYS A 259 4.16 -2.53 -18.70
C CYS A 259 4.65 -2.81 -17.27
N LEU A 260 4.10 -2.08 -16.29
CA LEU A 260 4.49 -2.21 -14.89
C LEU A 260 3.88 -3.44 -14.21
N VAL A 261 2.61 -3.72 -14.52
CA VAL A 261 1.81 -4.80 -13.96
C VAL A 261 0.88 -5.30 -15.07
N ASP A 262 0.75 -6.61 -15.27
CA ASP A 262 -0.10 -7.19 -16.32
C ASP A 262 -1.60 -7.02 -16.05
N GLU A 263 -1.99 -7.11 -14.78
CA GLU A 263 -3.36 -6.93 -14.30
C GLU A 263 -3.31 -6.26 -12.92
N ILE A 264 -3.84 -5.04 -12.82
CA ILE A 264 -3.93 -4.30 -11.56
C ILE A 264 -5.13 -4.85 -10.77
N LYS A 265 -4.86 -5.41 -9.60
CA LYS A 265 -5.88 -6.07 -8.76
C LYS A 265 -6.52 -5.14 -7.74
N SER A 266 -5.76 -4.19 -7.19
CA SER A 266 -6.24 -3.29 -6.14
C SER A 266 -6.86 -2.03 -6.72
N ASP A 267 -8.00 -1.63 -6.18
CA ASP A 267 -8.66 -0.36 -6.50
C ASP A 267 -7.90 0.83 -5.87
N SER A 268 -7.07 0.58 -4.85
CA SER A 268 -6.20 1.60 -4.25
C SER A 268 -4.94 1.93 -5.07
N SER A 269 -4.62 1.15 -6.12
CA SER A 269 -3.48 1.35 -7.03
C SER A 269 -3.74 2.47 -8.06
N LEU A 270 -4.01 3.68 -7.55
CA LEU A 270 -4.57 4.79 -8.33
C LEU A 270 -3.61 5.32 -9.41
N LEU A 271 -2.31 5.43 -9.16
CA LEU A 271 -1.36 5.85 -10.20
C LEU A 271 -1.21 4.79 -11.29
N LEU A 272 -1.18 3.51 -10.93
CA LEU A 272 -1.10 2.42 -11.90
C LEU A 272 -2.32 2.45 -12.83
N HIS A 273 -3.53 2.54 -12.27
CA HIS A 273 -4.77 2.66 -13.05
C HIS A 273 -4.76 3.90 -13.96
N GLU A 274 -4.33 5.06 -13.45
CA GLU A 274 -4.24 6.27 -14.28
C GLU A 274 -3.18 6.18 -15.38
N ILE A 275 -2.08 5.45 -15.17
CA ILE A 275 -1.06 5.20 -16.22
C ILE A 275 -1.65 4.33 -17.32
N GLU A 276 -2.41 3.28 -16.98
CA GLU A 276 -3.10 2.43 -17.96
C GLU A 276 -4.19 3.20 -18.71
N ASN A 277 -5.08 3.88 -17.99
CA ASN A 277 -6.15 4.69 -18.57
C ASN A 277 -5.61 5.82 -19.47
N ALA A 278 -4.46 6.41 -19.12
CA ALA A 278 -3.83 7.43 -19.95
C ALA A 278 -3.39 6.91 -21.33
N ARG A 279 -3.13 5.60 -21.49
CA ARG A 279 -2.85 4.96 -22.78
C ARG A 279 -4.09 4.93 -23.68
N ASP A 280 -5.25 4.74 -23.06
CA ASP A 280 -6.54 4.71 -23.74
C ASP A 280 -7.19 6.10 -23.87
N ASN A 281 -6.51 7.15 -23.39
CA ASN A 281 -7.00 8.53 -23.30
C ASN A 281 -8.24 8.71 -22.38
N GLU A 282 -8.40 7.85 -21.37
CA GLU A 282 -9.53 7.83 -20.43
C GLU A 282 -9.14 8.38 -19.04
N TYR A 283 -8.65 9.61 -18.96
CA TYR A 283 -8.17 10.17 -17.69
C TYR A 283 -9.27 10.31 -16.61
N GLY A 284 -9.07 9.73 -15.43
CA GLY A 284 -9.92 9.97 -14.27
C GLY A 284 -9.75 11.38 -13.70
N ASP A 285 -10.81 11.97 -13.13
CA ASP A 285 -10.80 13.38 -12.71
C ASP A 285 -10.06 13.63 -11.38
N TYR A 286 -9.78 12.57 -10.60
CA TYR A 286 -9.45 12.71 -9.18
C TYR A 286 -7.99 13.11 -8.90
N LEU A 287 -7.05 12.84 -9.81
CA LEU A 287 -5.61 13.10 -9.60
C LEU A 287 -5.04 14.28 -10.41
N LYS A 288 -5.87 15.02 -11.15
CA LYS A 288 -5.40 16.01 -12.17
C LYS A 288 -4.83 17.32 -11.60
N ASP A 289 -5.21 17.70 -10.38
CA ASP A 289 -5.05 19.08 -9.89
C ASP A 289 -3.82 19.36 -9.03
N PHE A 290 -2.94 18.37 -8.81
CA PHE A 290 -1.71 18.56 -8.03
C PHE A 290 -0.44 18.22 -8.81
N GLU A 291 0.68 18.66 -8.24
CA GLU A 291 2.01 18.44 -8.80
C GLU A 291 2.81 17.51 -7.91
N LEU A 292 3.52 16.57 -8.51
CA LEU A 292 4.49 15.74 -7.83
C LEU A 292 5.89 16.09 -8.28
N SER A 293 6.82 16.05 -7.33
CA SER A 293 8.24 15.91 -7.64
C SER A 293 8.56 14.46 -8.05
N PRO A 294 9.61 14.22 -8.84
CA PRO A 294 10.11 12.87 -9.11
C PRO A 294 10.24 11.99 -7.86
N LYS A 295 10.72 12.54 -6.75
CA LYS A 295 10.84 11.78 -5.51
C LYS A 295 9.48 11.38 -4.92
N GLU A 296 8.50 12.28 -4.89
CA GLU A 296 7.15 11.96 -4.41
C GLU A 296 6.48 10.91 -5.32
N PHE A 297 6.63 11.05 -6.64
CA PHE A 297 6.15 10.07 -7.62
C PHE A 297 6.76 8.68 -7.42
N PHE A 298 8.08 8.60 -7.22
CA PHE A 298 8.76 7.34 -6.89
C PHE A 298 8.17 6.67 -5.64
N VAL A 299 7.91 7.44 -4.58
CA VAL A 299 7.36 6.88 -3.33
C VAL A 299 5.98 6.28 -3.56
N TYR A 300 5.06 7.02 -4.19
CA TYR A 300 3.71 6.51 -4.45
C TYR A 300 3.74 5.28 -5.35
N LEU A 301 4.42 5.38 -6.51
CA LEU A 301 4.46 4.28 -7.47
C LEU A 301 5.13 3.03 -6.90
N TYR A 302 6.16 3.18 -6.07
CA TYR A 302 6.80 2.03 -5.40
C TYR A 302 5.83 1.27 -4.48
N HIS A 303 5.01 1.98 -3.69
CA HIS A 303 4.10 1.32 -2.75
C HIS A 303 2.89 0.69 -3.45
N GLU A 304 2.41 1.29 -4.56
CA GLU A 304 1.41 0.65 -5.40
C GLU A 304 1.95 -0.63 -6.06
N LEU A 305 3.17 -0.59 -6.63
CA LEU A 305 3.80 -1.78 -7.19
C LEU A 305 4.05 -2.87 -6.14
N LEU A 306 4.44 -2.48 -4.93
CA LEU A 306 4.62 -3.40 -3.82
C LEU A 306 3.30 -4.08 -3.41
N LEU A 307 2.21 -3.31 -3.35
CA LEU A 307 0.88 -3.87 -3.08
C LEU A 307 0.48 -4.88 -4.17
N GLU A 308 0.56 -4.49 -5.43
CA GLU A 308 0.20 -5.37 -6.56
C GLU A 308 1.07 -6.63 -6.60
N ASP A 309 2.35 -6.52 -6.27
CA ASP A 309 3.25 -7.66 -6.20
C ASP A 309 2.82 -8.68 -5.13
N LEU A 310 2.41 -8.21 -3.95
CA LEU A 310 1.94 -9.08 -2.85
C LEU A 310 0.57 -9.70 -3.12
N LEU A 311 -0.25 -9.05 -3.95
CA LEU A 311 -1.56 -9.55 -4.40
C LEU A 311 -1.47 -10.56 -5.54
N LYS A 312 -0.33 -10.66 -6.24
CA LYS A 312 -0.12 -11.66 -7.31
C LYS A 312 0.03 -13.09 -6.79
N GLU A 313 0.31 -13.27 -5.51
CA GLU A 313 0.57 -14.56 -4.86
C GLU A 313 -0.69 -15.26 -4.32
#